data_AF-A0AA90NS11-F1
#
_entry.id   AF-A0AA90NS11-F1
#
_cell.length_a   1.000
_cell.length_b   1.000
_cell.length_c   1.000
_cell.angle_alpha   90.00
_cell.angle_beta   90.00
_cell.angle_gamma   90.00
#
_symmetry.space_group_name_H-M   'P 1'
#
loop_
_entity.id
_entity.type
_entity.pdbx_description
1 polymer ?
#
loop_
_entity_poly.entity_id
_entity_poly.type
_entity_poly.pdbx_seq_one_letter_code
_entity_poly.pdbx_strand_id
1 'polypeptide(L)'
;MQKEIAVSVGISESALSRELSRNASDDGCGAESAHALASQRRVAATKFSKTDERYMRIIKKGLLLGWSPKNISFRMKVEVPDIALSHTTSYKRVATNKVRGGSLYKNLPRFGKRRCKGGKRKAGRITIPDRVDISYRPAVVESAVSSRRLGW
;
A
#
# COMPACT_ATOMS: atom_id res chain seq x y z
N MET A 1 -44.29 1.55 2.49
CA MET A 1 -43.99 2.99 2.31
C MET A 1 -42.70 3.26 1.53
N GLN A 2 -41.47 3.16 2.10
CA GLN A 2 -40.24 3.47 1.34
C GLN A 2 -39.99 2.53 0.14
N LYS A 3 -40.32 1.24 0.29
CA LYS A 3 -40.22 0.24 -0.78
C LYS A 3 -41.11 0.55 -1.99
N GLU A 4 -42.34 1.04 -1.77
CA GLU A 4 -43.27 1.39 -2.84
C GLU A 4 -42.83 2.66 -3.58
N ILE A 5 -42.31 3.65 -2.84
CA ILE A 5 -41.72 4.87 -3.41
C ILE A 5 -40.47 4.54 -4.24
N ALA A 6 -39.64 3.62 -3.75
CA ALA A 6 -38.45 3.20 -4.48
C ALA A 6 -38.82 2.50 -5.81
N VAL A 7 -39.87 1.66 -5.82
CA VAL A 7 -40.40 1.04 -7.04
C VAL A 7 -40.95 2.07 -8.02
N SER A 8 -41.69 3.06 -7.56
CA SER A 8 -42.25 4.11 -8.44
C SER A 8 -41.19 5.02 -9.05
N VAL A 9 -40.10 5.27 -8.33
CA VAL A 9 -38.94 6.07 -8.80
C VAL A 9 -37.93 5.22 -9.60
N GLY A 10 -38.03 3.89 -9.56
CA GLY A 10 -37.14 2.97 -10.29
C GLY A 10 -35.78 2.76 -9.65
N ILE A 11 -35.68 2.88 -8.32
CA ILE A 11 -34.44 2.75 -7.54
C ILE A 11 -34.58 1.66 -6.47
N SER A 12 -33.49 1.11 -5.94
CA SER A 12 -33.57 0.17 -4.82
C SER A 12 -33.97 0.86 -3.52
N GLU A 13 -34.72 0.15 -2.66
CA GLU A 13 -35.08 0.63 -1.32
C GLU A 13 -33.84 1.06 -0.51
N SER A 14 -32.75 0.30 -0.60
CA SER A 14 -31.48 0.61 0.05
C SER A 14 -30.83 1.91 -0.45
N ALA A 15 -31.00 2.25 -1.73
CA ALA A 15 -30.49 3.50 -2.28
C ALA A 15 -31.35 4.68 -1.85
N LEU A 16 -32.69 4.54 -1.83
CA LEU A 16 -33.60 5.55 -1.31
C LEU A 16 -33.34 5.86 0.17
N SER A 17 -33.20 4.81 0.99
CA SER A 17 -32.89 4.93 2.42
C SER A 17 -31.56 5.63 2.67
N ARG A 18 -30.50 5.25 1.93
CA ARG A 18 -29.18 5.90 2.02
C ARG A 18 -29.22 7.36 1.58
N GLU A 19 -30.03 7.69 0.59
CA GLU A 19 -30.14 9.06 0.07
C GLU A 19 -30.86 9.97 1.05
N LEU A 20 -31.98 9.51 1.62
CA LEU A 20 -32.70 10.21 2.68
C LEU A 20 -31.81 10.38 3.93
N SER A 21 -31.14 9.32 4.38
CA SER A 21 -30.23 9.38 5.53
C SER A 21 -29.08 10.39 5.35
N ARG A 22 -28.64 10.65 4.12
CA ARG A 22 -27.52 11.55 3.84
C ARG A 22 -27.92 12.99 3.52
N ASN A 23 -29.12 13.19 2.97
CA ASN A 23 -29.53 14.45 2.34
C ASN A 23 -30.88 14.99 2.82
N ALA A 24 -31.63 14.25 3.65
CA ALA A 24 -32.88 14.77 4.21
C ALA A 24 -32.59 15.80 5.30
N SER A 25 -33.39 16.87 5.28
CA SER A 25 -33.58 17.82 6.37
C SER A 25 -34.96 17.61 7.00
N ASP A 26 -35.24 18.26 8.14
CA ASP A 26 -36.54 18.20 8.81
C ASP A 26 -37.71 18.62 7.88
N ASP A 27 -37.45 19.50 6.90
CA ASP A 27 -38.41 19.94 5.89
C ASP A 27 -38.47 19.05 4.63
N GLY A 28 -37.77 17.91 4.63
CA GLY A 28 -37.69 16.96 3.51
C GLY A 28 -36.35 16.99 2.75
N CYS A 29 -36.33 16.39 1.55
CA CYS A 29 -35.12 16.28 0.71
C CYS A 29 -35.23 17.22 -0.50
N GLY A 30 -34.86 18.50 -0.31
CA GLY A 30 -34.78 19.48 -1.38
C GLY A 30 -33.53 19.28 -2.24
N ALA A 31 -33.63 19.46 -3.55
CA ALA A 31 -32.50 19.29 -4.48
C ALA A 31 -31.31 20.19 -4.13
N GLU A 32 -31.58 21.43 -3.70
CA GLU A 32 -30.56 22.40 -3.30
C GLU A 32 -29.83 21.98 -2.03
N SER A 33 -30.57 21.60 -0.98
CA SER A 33 -30.00 21.10 0.29
C SER A 33 -29.18 19.83 0.08
N ALA A 34 -29.69 18.87 -0.70
CA ALA A 34 -28.97 17.65 -1.05
C ALA A 34 -27.66 17.96 -1.79
N HIS A 35 -27.69 18.91 -2.72
CA HIS A 35 -26.49 19.34 -3.44
C HIS A 35 -25.47 20.02 -2.51
N ALA A 36 -25.92 20.92 -1.63
CA ALA A 36 -25.08 21.61 -0.67
C ALA A 36 -24.38 20.61 0.27
N LEU A 37 -25.13 19.66 0.84
CA LEU A 37 -24.60 18.60 1.71
C LEU A 37 -23.62 17.69 0.98
N ALA A 38 -23.92 17.30 -0.27
CA ALA A 38 -23.00 16.52 -1.09
C ALA A 38 -21.70 17.27 -1.41
N SER A 39 -21.80 18.56 -1.70
CA SER A 39 -20.65 19.43 -1.95
C SER A 39 -19.79 19.63 -0.70
N GLN A 40 -20.41 19.86 0.46
CA GLN A 40 -19.71 19.93 1.75
C GLN A 40 -18.95 18.64 2.05
N ARG A 41 -19.60 17.47 1.90
CA ARG A 41 -18.93 16.16 2.06
C ARG A 41 -17.75 16.00 1.10
N ARG A 42 -17.88 16.45 -0.15
CA ARG A 42 -16.79 16.41 -1.15
C ARG A 42 -15.61 17.31 -0.77
N VAL A 43 -15.88 18.46 -0.16
CA VAL A 43 -14.84 19.39 0.32
C VAL A 43 -14.16 18.84 1.56
N ALA A 44 -14.93 18.36 2.54
CA ALA A 44 -14.44 17.83 3.81
C ALA A 44 -13.76 16.46 3.70
N ALA A 45 -14.02 15.70 2.63
CA ALA A 45 -13.36 14.42 2.39
C ALA A 45 -11.84 14.57 2.38
N THR A 46 -11.15 13.79 3.22
CA THR A 46 -9.69 13.77 3.27
C THR A 46 -9.11 13.37 1.91
N LYS A 47 -8.45 14.31 1.25
CA LYS A 47 -7.81 14.07 -0.05
C LYS A 47 -6.35 13.71 0.16
N PHE A 48 -5.90 12.66 -0.52
CA PHE A 48 -4.47 12.37 -0.60
C PHE A 48 -3.76 13.52 -1.33
N SER A 49 -2.92 14.27 -0.62
CA SER A 49 -2.10 15.32 -1.23
C SER A 49 -0.99 14.69 -2.08
N LYS A 50 -1.09 14.87 -3.40
CA LYS A 50 -0.08 14.38 -4.36
C LYS A 50 1.26 15.13 -4.21
N THR A 51 1.25 16.34 -3.67
CA THR A 51 2.40 17.24 -3.57
C THR A 51 3.10 17.24 -2.22
N ASP A 52 2.59 16.50 -1.23
CA ASP A 52 3.24 16.47 0.08
C ASP A 52 4.69 15.94 -0.04
N GLU A 53 5.62 16.83 0.30
CA GLU A 53 7.05 16.67 0.17
C GLU A 53 7.61 15.68 1.19
N ARG A 54 6.91 15.46 2.32
CA ARG A 54 7.30 14.49 3.35
C ARG A 54 7.44 13.09 2.76
N TYR A 55 6.51 12.70 1.89
CA TYR A 55 6.55 11.43 1.18
C TYR A 55 7.79 11.30 0.28
N MET A 56 8.12 12.35 -0.47
CA MET A 56 9.28 12.33 -1.36
C MET A 56 10.58 12.25 -0.56
N ARG A 57 10.64 12.90 0.60
CA ARG A 57 11.77 12.85 1.53
C ARG A 57 12.00 11.44 2.06
N ILE A 58 10.94 10.77 2.51
CA ILE A 58 10.99 9.38 3.01
C ILE A 58 11.41 8.41 1.90
N ILE A 59 10.80 8.53 0.71
CA ILE A 59 11.16 7.69 -0.44
C ILE A 59 12.63 7.90 -0.83
N LYS A 60 13.10 9.15 -0.92
CA LYS A 60 14.49 9.46 -1.26
C LYS A 60 15.47 8.89 -0.23
N LYS A 61 15.20 9.09 1.08
CA LYS A 61 16.03 8.54 2.16
C LYS A 61 16.05 7.01 2.13
N GLY A 62 14.89 6.37 2.02
CA GLY A 62 14.81 4.90 1.97
C GLY A 62 15.54 4.31 0.77
N LEU A 63 15.39 4.91 -0.41
CA LEU A 63 16.13 4.47 -1.60
C LEU A 63 17.64 4.68 -1.47
N LEU A 64 18.09 5.75 -0.82
CA LEU A 64 19.52 5.98 -0.54
C LEU A 64 20.10 4.92 0.41
N LEU A 65 19.30 4.43 1.35
CA LEU A 65 19.64 3.32 2.24
C LEU A 65 19.54 1.94 1.55
N GLY A 66 19.26 1.88 0.25
CA GLY A 66 19.11 0.63 -0.50
C GLY A 66 17.81 -0.12 -0.20
N TRP A 67 16.81 0.53 0.40
CA TRP A 67 15.53 -0.12 0.69
C TRP A 67 14.68 -0.22 -0.57
N SER A 68 14.00 -1.36 -0.72
CA SER A 68 12.97 -1.50 -1.76
C SER A 68 11.75 -0.65 -1.42
N PRO A 69 10.94 -0.20 -2.39
CA PRO A 69 9.67 0.48 -2.13
C PRO A 69 8.71 -0.33 -1.24
N LYS A 70 8.81 -1.67 -1.23
CA LYS A 70 8.09 -2.54 -0.31
C LYS A 70 8.59 -2.37 1.14
N ASN A 71 9.91 -2.33 1.34
CA ASN A 71 10.51 -2.13 2.66
C ASN A 71 10.19 -0.73 3.19
N ILE A 72 10.25 0.30 2.33
CA ILE A 72 9.85 1.67 2.69
C ILE A 72 8.39 1.68 3.19
N SER A 73 7.48 1.06 2.44
CA SER A 73 6.07 0.96 2.83
C SER A 73 5.88 0.25 4.18
N PHE A 74 6.59 -0.86 4.39
CA PHE A 74 6.52 -1.60 5.66
C PHE A 74 7.04 -0.75 6.83
N ARG A 75 8.18 -0.09 6.63
CA ARG A 75 8.79 0.75 7.66
C ARG A 75 7.92 1.95 8.02
N MET A 76 7.30 2.58 7.01
CA MET A 76 6.37 3.69 7.24
C MET A 76 5.18 3.30 8.11
N LYS A 77 4.67 2.06 8.01
CA LYS A 77 3.59 1.59 8.88
C LYS A 77 3.99 1.51 10.35
N VAL A 78 5.27 1.31 10.63
CA VAL A 78 5.81 1.19 11.99
C VAL A 78 6.23 2.56 12.53
N GLU A 79 6.96 3.34 11.73
CA GLU A 79 7.57 4.59 12.19
C GLU A 79 6.65 5.81 12.05
N VAL A 80 5.76 5.83 11.05
CA VAL A 80 4.92 6.99 10.71
C VAL A 80 3.54 6.54 10.19
N PRO A 81 2.72 5.86 11.01
CA PRO A 81 1.48 5.22 10.56
C PRO A 81 0.48 6.20 9.93
N ASP A 82 0.39 7.43 10.44
CA ASP A 82 -0.55 8.46 9.98
C ASP A 82 -0.34 8.87 8.52
N ILE A 83 0.87 8.66 8.00
CA ILE A 83 1.25 9.00 6.63
C ILE A 83 1.78 7.78 5.87
N ALA A 84 1.44 6.56 6.29
CA ALA A 84 1.97 5.36 5.66
C ALA A 84 1.55 5.25 4.19
N LEU A 85 2.53 5.04 3.30
CA LEU A 85 2.28 4.84 1.87
C LEU A 85 2.25 3.37 1.50
N SER A 86 1.40 3.02 0.54
CA SER A 86 1.51 1.75 -0.18
C SER A 86 2.75 1.73 -1.06
N HIS A 87 3.38 0.56 -1.17
CA HIS A 87 4.52 0.33 -2.04
C HIS A 87 4.24 0.70 -3.50
N THR A 88 3.01 0.50 -3.98
CA THR A 88 2.57 0.93 -5.33
C THR A 88 2.66 2.43 -5.51
N THR A 89 2.27 3.21 -4.49
CA THR A 89 2.35 4.68 -4.51
C THR A 89 3.80 5.15 -4.56
N SER A 90 4.67 4.50 -3.79
CA SER A 90 6.12 4.75 -3.85
C SER A 90 6.68 4.47 -5.25
N TYR A 91 6.31 3.35 -5.88
CA TYR A 91 6.70 3.06 -7.26
C TYR A 91 6.19 4.11 -8.25
N LYS A 92 4.91 4.51 -8.16
CA LYS A 92 4.34 5.56 -9.01
C LYS A 92 5.13 6.87 -8.87
N ARG A 93 5.46 7.28 -7.64
CA ARG A 93 6.27 8.50 -7.38
C ARG A 93 7.67 8.41 -7.99
N VAL A 94 8.33 7.27 -7.87
CA VAL A 94 9.65 7.04 -8.50
C VAL A 94 9.54 7.10 -10.03
N ALA A 95 8.50 6.51 -10.61
CA ALA A 95 8.25 6.57 -12.05
C ALA A 95 7.96 8.01 -12.53
N THR A 96 7.11 8.76 -11.81
CA THR A 96 6.85 10.18 -12.09
C THR A 96 8.12 11.01 -11.99
N ASN A 97 8.96 10.77 -10.98
CA ASN A 97 10.25 11.45 -10.85
C ASN A 97 11.15 11.17 -12.05
N LYS A 98 11.22 9.92 -12.53
CA LYS A 98 11.96 9.55 -13.73
C LYS A 98 11.46 10.29 -14.98
N VAL A 99 10.14 10.35 -15.18
CA VAL A 99 9.55 11.08 -16.32
C VAL A 99 9.89 12.57 -16.28
N ARG A 100 10.02 13.15 -15.09
CA ARG A 100 10.45 14.55 -14.87
C ARG A 100 11.97 14.75 -14.93
N GLY A 101 12.74 13.78 -15.41
CA GLY A 101 14.21 13.87 -15.50
C GLY A 101 14.96 13.58 -14.20
N GLY A 102 14.28 13.14 -13.15
CA GLY A 102 14.90 12.79 -11.88
C GLY A 102 15.61 11.43 -11.89
N SER A 103 16.49 11.21 -10.91
CA SER A 103 17.39 10.04 -10.85
C SER A 103 17.02 8.99 -9.79
N LEU A 104 15.90 9.14 -9.06
CA LEU A 104 15.55 8.25 -7.94
C LEU A 104 15.46 6.77 -8.35
N TYR A 105 15.03 6.51 -9.59
CA TYR A 105 14.90 5.16 -10.12
C TYR A 105 16.24 4.40 -10.19
N LYS A 106 17.37 5.11 -10.24
CA LYS A 106 18.72 4.51 -10.25
C LYS A 106 19.07 3.85 -8.91
N ASN A 107 18.46 4.33 -7.83
CA ASN A 107 18.68 3.82 -6.47
C ASN A 107 17.77 2.62 -6.13
N LEU A 108 16.96 2.14 -7.08
CA LEU A 108 16.15 0.94 -6.85
C LEU A 108 17.07 -0.30 -6.79
N PRO A 109 16.92 -1.21 -5.80
CA PRO A 109 17.83 -2.36 -5.61
C PRO A 109 17.97 -3.33 -6.80
N ARG A 110 16.96 -3.34 -7.68
CA ARG A 110 16.92 -4.18 -8.89
C ARG A 110 17.07 -3.38 -10.19
N PHE A 111 17.35 -2.09 -10.11
CA PHE A 111 17.55 -1.28 -11.30
C PHE A 111 18.73 -1.81 -12.13
N GLY A 112 18.58 -1.84 -13.45
CA GLY A 112 19.60 -2.34 -14.39
C GLY A 112 19.77 -3.86 -14.44
N LYS A 113 19.22 -4.62 -13.47
CA LYS A 113 19.31 -6.09 -13.49
C LYS A 113 18.27 -6.65 -14.46
N ARG A 114 18.74 -7.17 -15.60
CA ARG A 114 17.88 -7.94 -16.52
C ARG A 114 17.40 -9.20 -15.80
N ARG A 115 16.09 -9.44 -15.82
CA ARG A 115 15.53 -10.73 -15.38
C ARG A 115 16.15 -11.79 -16.28
N CYS A 116 16.92 -12.72 -15.70
CA CYS A 116 17.37 -13.88 -16.46
C CYS A 116 16.12 -14.60 -17.00
N LYS A 117 15.98 -14.72 -18.32
CA LYS A 117 14.98 -15.59 -18.92
C LYS A 117 15.28 -16.99 -18.38
N GLY A 118 14.30 -17.62 -17.74
CA GLY A 118 14.44 -18.94 -17.16
C GLY A 118 14.61 -19.98 -18.27
N GLY A 119 15.82 -20.09 -18.81
CA GLY A 119 16.23 -21.13 -19.73
C GLY A 119 17.19 -22.06 -19.01
N LYS A 120 16.90 -23.36 -19.04
CA LYS A 120 17.68 -24.53 -18.61
C LYS A 120 18.96 -24.21 -17.83
N ARG A 121 18.84 -23.58 -16.66
CA ARG A 121 19.80 -23.87 -15.61
C ARG A 121 19.50 -25.30 -15.23
N LYS A 122 20.22 -26.25 -15.83
CA LYS A 122 20.45 -27.52 -15.17
C LYS A 122 21.12 -27.11 -13.87
N ALA A 123 20.34 -26.88 -12.81
CA ALA A 123 20.86 -27.15 -11.49
C ALA A 123 21.47 -28.55 -11.68
N GLY A 124 22.80 -28.64 -11.57
CA GLY A 124 23.44 -29.94 -11.62
C GLY A 124 22.70 -30.87 -10.67
N ARG A 125 22.88 -32.17 -10.82
CA ARG A 125 22.29 -33.20 -9.95
C ARG A 125 22.41 -32.90 -8.44
N ILE A 126 23.28 -31.97 -8.05
CA ILE A 126 23.52 -31.49 -6.71
C ILE A 126 23.11 -30.01 -6.62
N THR A 127 21.95 -29.75 -6.00
CA THR A 127 21.35 -28.42 -5.84
C THR A 127 22.18 -27.46 -4.97
N ILE A 128 23.01 -27.99 -4.06
CA ILE A 128 23.91 -27.25 -3.17
C ILE A 128 25.15 -28.14 -2.96
N PRO A 129 26.35 -27.75 -3.42
CA PRO A 129 27.60 -28.45 -3.10
C PRO A 129 27.78 -28.55 -1.58
N ASP A 130 28.18 -29.73 -1.09
CA ASP A 130 28.44 -30.00 0.33
C ASP A 130 27.25 -29.69 1.25
N ARG A 131 26.02 -29.96 0.78
CA ARG A 131 24.83 -29.83 1.63
C ARG A 131 24.95 -30.79 2.82
N VAL A 132 24.97 -30.25 4.02
CA VAL A 132 24.87 -31.00 5.26
C VAL A 132 23.40 -30.99 5.68
N ASP A 133 22.84 -32.17 5.93
CA ASP A 133 21.47 -32.31 6.43
C ASP A 133 21.36 -31.65 7.82
N ILE A 134 20.19 -31.08 8.15
CA ILE A 134 19.97 -30.44 9.45
C ILE A 134 20.17 -31.40 10.62
N SER A 135 19.99 -32.71 10.37
CA SER A 135 20.25 -33.78 11.33
C SER A 135 21.71 -33.90 11.77
N TYR A 136 22.67 -33.44 10.97
CA TYR A 136 24.11 -33.47 11.33
C TYR A 136 24.58 -32.20 12.06
N ARG A 137 23.66 -31.28 12.39
CA ARG A 137 24.03 -30.07 13.12
C ARG A 137 24.50 -30.44 14.53
N PRO A 138 25.67 -29.96 15.00
CA PRO A 138 26.15 -30.28 16.34
C PRO A 138 25.22 -29.68 17.41
N ALA A 139 24.99 -30.43 18.50
CA ALA A 139 24.06 -30.07 19.56
C ALA A 139 24.35 -28.70 20.23
N VAL A 140 25.61 -28.25 20.19
CA VAL A 140 26.05 -26.92 20.65
C VAL A 140 25.31 -25.76 19.97
N VAL A 141 24.74 -25.98 18.78
CA VAL A 141 24.02 -24.93 18.06
C VAL A 141 22.56 -24.84 18.49
N GLU A 142 21.96 -25.93 18.98
CA GLU A 142 20.62 -25.90 19.57
C GLU A 142 20.61 -25.14 20.91
N SER A 143 21.65 -25.31 21.73
CA SER A 143 21.76 -24.60 23.01
C SER A 143 21.91 -23.07 22.85
N ALA A 144 22.49 -22.60 21.74
CA ALA A 144 22.64 -21.18 21.44
C ALA A 144 21.34 -20.49 20.95
N VAL A 145 20.31 -21.25 20.56
CA VAL A 145 19.03 -20.70 20.07
C VAL A 145 18.09 -20.38 21.24
N SER A 146 18.17 -21.12 22.36
CA SER A 146 17.34 -20.86 23.55
C SER A 146 17.61 -19.51 24.20
N SER A 147 18.83 -18.95 24.12
CA SER A 147 19.14 -17.62 24.69
C SER A 147 18.65 -16.45 23.82
N ARG A 148 18.27 -16.70 22.57
CA ARG A 148 17.85 -15.67 21.60
C ARG A 148 16.34 -15.55 21.39
N ARG A 149 15.56 -16.27 22.21
CA ARG A 149 14.08 -16.27 22.21
C ARG A 149 13.48 -15.44 23.34
N LEU A 150 14.16 -14.37 23.77
CA LEU A 150 13.58 -13.35 24.63
C LEU A 150 13.89 -11.98 24.03
N GLY A 151 12.85 -11.36 23.47
CA GLY A 151 12.88 -10.00 22.93
C GLY A 151 12.77 -9.95 21.42
N TRP A 152 11.54 -10.06 20.91
CA TRP A 152 10.84 -9.08 20.06
C TRP A 152 9.34 -9.33 20.20
#